data_AF-A0AAU3JW45-F1
#
_entry.id   AF-A0AAU3JW45-F1
#
_cell.length_a   1.000
_cell.length_b   1.000
_cell.length_c   1.000
_cell.angle_alpha   90.00
_cell.angle_beta   90.00
_cell.angle_gamma   90.00
#
_symmetry.space_group_name_H-M   'P 1'
#
loop_
_entity.id
_entity.type
_entity.pdbx_description
1 polymer ?
#
loop_
_entity_poly.entity_id
_entity_poly.type
_entity_poly.pdbx_seq_one_letter_code
_entity_poly.pdbx_strand_id
1 'polypeptide(L)'
;MNRRTVGKYARAATWQECVRRTPSRRPTSLDPYLEYLRQRWEEGEHTATVLHQEIVAKGYRGHYQRVKMAIAPLRQGLPIDTPRERPPSPRQVARWITTAPSRRGLHATEALRQLFEHCPELDQTHDLVRQFAAMLDSRDAALLANWLEQLATSRFPALVGLANAIREDQPAVVQGITTPFSSGVNEGRITDLKLQKRIMAGRTGVPLLRHRVILMALLRRRYV
;
A
#
# COMPACT_ATOMS: atom_id res chain seq x y z
N MET A 1 -20.43 -17.49 25.38
CA MET A 1 -21.85 -17.81 25.09
C MET A 1 -22.69 -17.37 26.29
N ASN A 2 -23.78 -16.61 26.11
CA ASN A 2 -24.53 -15.99 27.22
C ASN A 2 -25.45 -17.02 27.92
N ARG A 3 -25.54 -16.99 29.26
CA ARG A 3 -26.38 -17.88 30.10
C ARG A 3 -27.85 -17.95 29.66
N ARG A 4 -28.42 -16.85 29.14
CA ARG A 4 -29.78 -16.84 28.55
C ARG A 4 -29.90 -17.71 27.30
N THR A 5 -28.84 -17.79 26.51
CA THR A 5 -28.80 -18.59 25.27
C THR A 5 -28.71 -20.08 25.60
N VAL A 6 -27.90 -20.44 26.59
CA VAL A 6 -27.78 -21.83 27.09
C VAL A 6 -29.10 -22.31 27.68
N GLY A 7 -29.74 -21.50 28.53
CA GLY A 7 -31.05 -21.85 29.10
C GLY A 7 -32.20 -21.93 28.08
N LYS A 8 -32.10 -21.23 26.94
CA LYS A 8 -33.06 -21.37 25.83
C LYS A 8 -32.91 -22.72 25.15
N TYR A 9 -31.69 -23.12 24.81
CA TYR A 9 -31.44 -24.38 24.10
C TYR A 9 -31.66 -25.60 25.00
N ALA A 10 -31.34 -25.52 26.29
CA ALA A 10 -31.56 -26.62 27.23
C ALA A 10 -33.05 -26.92 27.51
N ARG A 11 -33.96 -25.99 27.22
CA ARG A 11 -35.41 -26.15 27.42
C ARG A 11 -36.18 -26.44 26.13
N ALA A 12 -35.52 -26.43 24.98
CA ALA A 12 -36.17 -26.69 23.71
C ALA A 12 -36.34 -28.21 23.52
N ALA A 13 -37.58 -28.67 23.29
CA ALA A 13 -37.87 -30.08 23.06
C ALA A 13 -37.62 -30.48 21.60
N THR A 14 -37.64 -29.51 20.68
CA THR A 14 -37.42 -29.71 19.24
C THR A 14 -36.51 -28.64 18.66
N TRP A 15 -35.79 -28.97 17.58
CA TRP A 15 -34.83 -28.04 16.97
C TRP A 15 -35.52 -26.80 16.35
N GLN A 16 -36.80 -26.89 15.98
CA GLN A 16 -37.58 -25.78 15.44
C GLN A 16 -37.81 -24.66 16.49
N GLU A 17 -37.84 -24.98 17.79
CA GLU A 17 -37.94 -23.99 18.88
C GLU A 17 -36.63 -23.20 19.09
N CYS A 18 -35.52 -23.79 18.66
CA CYS A 18 -34.21 -23.15 18.66
C CYS A 18 -34.10 -22.13 17.52
N VAL A 19 -34.74 -22.39 16.38
CA VAL A 19 -34.76 -21.52 15.20
C VAL A 19 -35.60 -20.29 15.47
N ARG A 20 -34.98 -19.10 15.45
CA ARG A 20 -35.73 -17.85 15.41
C ARG A 20 -36.47 -17.79 14.08
N ARG A 21 -37.80 -17.87 14.08
CA ARG A 21 -38.59 -17.39 12.94
C ARG A 21 -38.22 -15.92 12.73
N THR A 22 -37.62 -15.61 11.59
CA THR A 22 -37.33 -14.22 11.22
C THR A 22 -38.67 -13.48 11.21
N PRO A 23 -38.84 -12.42 12.02
CA PRO A 23 -40.07 -11.64 11.99
C PRO A 23 -40.34 -11.19 10.56
N SER A 24 -41.62 -11.12 10.13
CA SER A 24 -41.95 -10.56 8.83
C SER A 24 -41.28 -9.19 8.69
N ARG A 25 -40.50 -9.02 7.62
CA ARG A 25 -39.72 -7.79 7.40
C ARG A 25 -40.68 -6.59 7.43
N ARG A 26 -40.41 -5.60 8.27
CA ARG A 26 -41.18 -4.35 8.26
C ARG A 26 -40.97 -3.68 6.89
N PRO A 27 -42.03 -3.13 6.28
CA PRO A 27 -41.90 -2.42 5.02
C PRO A 27 -40.91 -1.27 5.18
N THR A 28 -39.96 -1.17 4.25
CA THR A 28 -38.94 -0.11 4.25
C THR A 28 -39.18 0.88 3.12
N SER A 29 -38.61 2.08 3.23
CA SER A 29 -38.68 3.09 2.16
C SER A 29 -38.06 2.66 0.82
N LEU A 30 -37.32 1.54 0.80
CA LEU A 30 -36.74 0.96 -0.41
C LEU A 30 -37.74 0.06 -1.15
N ASP A 31 -38.79 -0.41 -0.48
CA ASP A 31 -39.70 -1.44 -0.99
C ASP A 31 -40.39 -1.07 -2.30
N PRO A 32 -40.84 0.19 -2.51
CA PRO A 32 -41.40 0.63 -3.79
C PRO A 32 -40.40 0.55 -4.96
N TYR A 33 -39.10 0.54 -4.69
CA TYR A 33 -38.04 0.56 -5.70
C TYR A 33 -37.41 -0.82 -5.93
N LEU A 34 -37.80 -1.85 -5.17
CA LEU A 34 -37.17 -3.18 -5.29
C LEU A 34 -37.42 -3.83 -6.65
N GLU A 35 -38.59 -3.61 -7.25
CA GLU A 35 -38.91 -4.15 -8.57
C GLU A 35 -38.07 -3.48 -9.66
N TYR A 36 -37.95 -2.16 -9.59
CA TYR A 36 -37.07 -1.41 -10.48
C TYR A 36 -35.61 -1.85 -10.37
N LEU A 37 -35.12 -2.07 -9.15
CA LEU A 37 -33.75 -2.56 -8.92
C LEU A 37 -33.54 -3.96 -9.49
N ARG A 38 -34.54 -4.85 -9.44
CA ARG A 38 -34.48 -6.18 -10.08
C ARG A 38 -34.48 -6.08 -11.60
N GLN A 39 -35.33 -5.24 -12.17
CA GLN A 39 -35.37 -5.03 -13.61
C GLN A 39 -34.02 -4.51 -14.14
N ARG A 40 -33.46 -3.46 -13.52
CA ARG A 40 -32.15 -2.93 -13.92
C ARG A 40 -31.00 -3.93 -13.74
N TRP A 41 -31.14 -4.83 -12.76
CA TRP A 41 -30.21 -5.93 -12.56
C TRP A 41 -30.24 -6.92 -13.73
N GLU A 42 -31.43 -7.33 -14.17
CA GLU A 42 -31.63 -8.20 -15.35
C GLU A 42 -31.13 -7.53 -16.65
N GLU A 43 -31.25 -6.20 -16.75
CA GLU A 43 -30.72 -5.40 -17.86
C GLU A 43 -29.18 -5.26 -17.85
N GLY A 44 -28.48 -5.85 -16.86
CA GLY A 44 -27.02 -5.94 -16.78
C GLY A 44 -26.34 -4.87 -15.94
N GLU A 45 -27.10 -4.01 -15.25
CA GLU A 45 -26.54 -2.94 -14.43
C GLU A 45 -26.33 -3.37 -12.99
N HIS A 46 -25.12 -3.87 -12.72
CA HIS A 46 -24.75 -4.42 -11.42
C HIS A 46 -24.14 -3.38 -10.46
N THR A 47 -24.03 -2.12 -10.88
CA THR A 47 -23.34 -1.05 -10.16
C THR A 47 -24.25 -0.37 -9.13
N ALA A 48 -24.00 -0.64 -7.84
CA ALA A 48 -24.82 -0.12 -6.74
C ALA A 48 -24.97 1.41 -6.70
N THR A 49 -23.93 2.14 -7.12
CA THR A 49 -23.93 3.61 -7.13
C THR A 49 -24.82 4.17 -8.23
N VAL A 50 -24.78 3.58 -9.42
CA VAL A 50 -25.64 3.94 -10.56
C VAL A 50 -27.10 3.67 -10.18
N LEU A 51 -27.40 2.47 -9.67
CA LEU A 51 -28.74 2.11 -9.22
C LEU A 51 -29.26 3.03 -8.10
N HIS A 52 -28.41 3.47 -7.17
CA HIS A 52 -28.80 4.42 -6.13
C HIS A 52 -29.14 5.80 -6.70
N GLN A 53 -28.34 6.32 -7.64
CA GLN A 53 -28.60 7.59 -8.30
C GLN A 53 -29.91 7.55 -9.09
N GLU A 54 -30.17 6.47 -9.81
CA GLU A 54 -31.41 6.28 -10.58
C GLU A 54 -32.65 6.30 -9.69
N ILE A 55 -32.64 5.60 -8.56
CA ILE A 55 -33.80 5.61 -7.65
C ILE A 55 -33.93 6.93 -6.88
N VAL A 56 -32.82 7.63 -6.60
CA VAL A 56 -32.84 8.97 -6.01
C VAL A 56 -33.52 9.96 -6.96
N ALA A 57 -33.23 9.88 -8.26
CA ALA A 57 -33.92 10.67 -9.28
C ALA A 57 -35.43 10.36 -9.35
N LYS A 58 -35.83 9.13 -8.99
CA LYS A 58 -37.24 8.70 -8.88
C LYS A 58 -37.89 9.01 -7.53
N GLY A 59 -37.20 9.73 -6.63
CA GLY A 59 -37.75 10.19 -5.36
C GLY A 59 -37.30 9.41 -4.13
N TYR A 60 -36.36 8.46 -4.25
CA TYR A 60 -35.80 7.76 -3.09
C TYR A 60 -34.94 8.69 -2.22
N ARG A 61 -35.29 8.84 -0.94
CA ARG A 61 -34.54 9.65 0.04
C ARG A 61 -33.69 8.83 1.01
N GLY A 62 -33.53 7.53 0.76
CA GLY A 62 -32.79 6.65 1.65
C GLY A 62 -31.29 6.55 1.33
N HIS A 63 -30.56 5.93 2.25
CA HIS A 63 -29.11 5.83 2.19
C HIS A 63 -28.62 4.77 1.18
N TYR A 64 -27.54 5.06 0.44
CA TYR A 64 -26.87 4.16 -0.51
C TYR A 64 -26.68 2.73 0.02
N GLN A 65 -26.27 2.60 1.28
CA GLN A 65 -26.06 1.31 1.93
C GLN A 65 -27.29 0.38 1.87
N ARG A 66 -28.51 0.92 1.88
CA ARG A 66 -29.74 0.10 1.78
C ARG A 66 -29.88 -0.51 0.39
N VAL A 67 -29.56 0.24 -0.66
CA VAL A 67 -29.53 -0.26 -2.05
C VAL A 67 -28.44 -1.32 -2.18
N LYS A 68 -27.24 -1.03 -1.69
CA LYS A 68 -26.11 -1.99 -1.69
C LYS A 68 -26.47 -3.31 -1.01
N MET A 69 -27.19 -3.26 0.13
CA MET A 69 -27.64 -4.46 0.83
C MET A 69 -28.77 -5.20 0.10
N ALA A 70 -29.67 -4.48 -0.59
CA ALA A 70 -30.76 -5.11 -1.34
C ALA A 70 -30.26 -5.87 -2.58
N ILE A 71 -29.21 -5.39 -3.23
CA ILE A 71 -28.62 -6.05 -4.40
C ILE A 71 -27.50 -7.05 -4.05
N ALA A 72 -27.03 -7.08 -2.79
CA ALA A 72 -25.97 -7.99 -2.36
C ALA A 72 -26.32 -9.48 -2.54
N PRO A 73 -27.57 -9.95 -2.27
CA PRO A 73 -27.97 -11.32 -2.58
C PRO A 73 -27.95 -11.62 -4.08
N LEU A 74 -28.32 -10.64 -4.91
CA LEU A 74 -28.32 -10.80 -6.37
C LEU A 74 -26.90 -11.00 -6.94
N ARG A 75 -25.87 -10.47 -6.24
CA ARG A 75 -24.46 -10.68 -6.57
C ARG A 75 -23.96 -12.09 -6.29
N GLN A 76 -24.61 -12.85 -5.41
CA GLN A 76 -24.11 -14.18 -5.01
C GLN A 76 -24.24 -15.23 -6.11
N GLY A 77 -25.05 -14.98 -7.14
CA GLY A 77 -25.23 -15.86 -8.30
C GLY A 77 -24.47 -15.44 -9.57
N LEU A 78 -23.78 -14.29 -9.56
CA LEU A 78 -22.98 -13.86 -10.71
C LEU A 78 -21.64 -14.59 -10.72
N PRO A 79 -21.10 -14.94 -11.91
CA PRO A 79 -19.69 -15.28 -12.04
C PRO A 79 -18.87 -14.17 -11.40
N ILE A 80 -17.93 -14.54 -10.51
CA ILE A 80 -16.96 -13.58 -9.99
C ILE A 80 -16.22 -13.06 -11.21
N ASP A 81 -16.40 -11.78 -11.57
CA ASP A 81 -15.56 -11.12 -12.57
C ASP A 81 -14.11 -11.48 -12.23
N THR A 82 -13.40 -12.07 -13.20
CA THR A 82 -11.98 -12.39 -13.04
C THR A 82 -11.31 -11.16 -12.45
N PRO A 83 -10.67 -11.26 -11.27
CA PRO A 83 -10.09 -10.09 -10.63
C PRO A 83 -9.15 -9.42 -11.63
N ARG A 84 -9.53 -8.24 -12.14
CA ARG A 84 -8.62 -7.46 -12.98
C ARG A 84 -7.43 -7.13 -12.11
N GLU A 85 -6.28 -7.71 -12.43
CA GLU A 85 -5.04 -7.37 -11.75
C GLU A 85 -4.83 -5.87 -11.92
N ARG A 86 -4.77 -5.17 -10.79
CA ARG A 86 -4.51 -3.73 -10.82
C ARG A 86 -3.09 -3.55 -11.34
N PRO A 87 -2.86 -2.58 -12.25
CA PRO A 87 -1.51 -2.27 -12.67
C PRO A 87 -0.65 -1.93 -11.44
N PRO A 88 0.63 -2.32 -11.45
CA PRO A 88 1.51 -2.05 -10.31
C PRO A 88 1.67 -0.55 -10.11
N SER A 89 1.68 -0.11 -8.85
CA SER A 89 1.94 1.30 -8.54
C SER A 89 3.41 1.66 -8.87
N PRO A 90 3.72 2.95 -9.16
CA PRO A 90 5.10 3.38 -9.39
C PRO A 90 6.07 3.00 -8.25
N ARG A 91 5.59 3.05 -6.99
CA ARG A 91 6.38 2.64 -5.81
C ARG A 91 6.68 1.15 -5.81
N GLN A 92 5.73 0.33 -6.26
CA GLN A 92 5.88 -1.12 -6.35
C GLN A 92 6.90 -1.48 -7.44
N VAL A 93 6.81 -0.83 -8.60
CA VAL A 93 7.80 -0.98 -9.69
C VAL A 93 9.20 -0.55 -9.24
N ALA A 94 9.32 0.63 -8.62
CA ALA A 94 10.60 1.12 -8.09
C ALA A 94 11.21 0.16 -7.06
N ARG A 95 10.39 -0.41 -6.18
CA ARG A 95 10.81 -1.46 -5.24
C ARG A 95 11.33 -2.70 -5.97
N TRP A 96 10.64 -3.16 -7.01
CA TRP A 96 11.09 -4.33 -7.77
C TRP A 96 12.44 -4.07 -8.46
N ILE A 97 12.61 -2.91 -9.11
CA ILE A 97 13.85 -2.47 -9.79
C ILE A 97 15.03 -2.40 -8.81
N THR A 98 14.81 -1.86 -7.62
CA THR A 98 15.86 -1.71 -6.59
C THR A 98 16.17 -2.99 -5.83
N THR A 99 15.23 -3.95 -5.79
CA THR A 99 15.44 -5.26 -5.16
C THR A 99 16.41 -6.12 -5.97
N ALA A 100 17.39 -6.73 -5.29
CA ALA A 100 18.33 -7.67 -5.89
C ALA A 100 17.60 -8.83 -6.60
N PRO A 101 18.03 -9.26 -7.80
CA PRO A 101 17.34 -10.31 -8.56
C PRO A 101 17.11 -11.61 -7.76
N SER A 102 18.09 -12.02 -6.95
CA SER A 102 18.00 -13.21 -6.09
C SER A 102 16.94 -13.12 -4.98
N ARG A 103 16.49 -11.91 -4.64
CA ARG A 103 15.47 -11.63 -3.62
C ARG A 103 14.13 -11.24 -4.22
N ARG A 104 14.01 -11.24 -5.55
CA ARG A 104 12.80 -10.88 -6.27
C ARG A 104 11.96 -12.14 -6.53
N GLY A 105 10.69 -12.11 -6.15
CA GLY A 105 9.77 -13.22 -6.42
C GLY A 105 9.47 -13.38 -7.92
N LEU A 106 8.98 -14.56 -8.31
CA LEU A 106 8.65 -14.89 -9.71
C LEU A 106 7.66 -13.89 -10.32
N HIS A 107 6.57 -13.57 -9.62
CA HIS A 107 5.59 -12.58 -10.06
C HIS A 107 6.22 -11.21 -10.36
N ALA A 108 7.07 -10.70 -9.47
CA ALA A 108 7.71 -9.40 -9.66
C ALA A 108 8.72 -9.41 -10.82
N THR A 109 9.37 -10.56 -11.04
CA THR A 109 10.31 -10.75 -12.16
C THR A 109 9.56 -10.75 -13.48
N GLU A 110 8.47 -11.50 -13.57
CA GLU A 110 7.63 -11.59 -14.77
C GLU A 110 6.94 -10.26 -15.07
N ALA A 111 6.39 -9.59 -14.06
CA ALA A 111 5.77 -8.28 -14.22
C ALA A 111 6.76 -7.21 -14.70
N LEU A 112 8.02 -7.24 -14.23
CA LEU A 112 9.05 -6.33 -14.75
C LEU A 112 9.43 -6.66 -16.18
N ARG A 113 9.57 -7.95 -16.53
CA ARG A 113 9.85 -8.39 -17.90
C ARG A 113 8.82 -7.83 -18.87
N GLN A 114 7.53 -8.00 -18.55
CA GLN A 114 6.43 -7.44 -19.35
C GLN A 114 6.48 -5.92 -19.41
N LEU A 115 6.82 -5.25 -18.31
CA LEU A 115 6.90 -3.79 -18.27
C LEU A 115 8.05 -3.25 -19.14
N PHE A 116 9.19 -3.94 -19.18
CA PHE A 116 10.33 -3.57 -20.02
C PHE A 116 10.03 -3.73 -21.51
N GLU A 117 9.25 -4.74 -21.91
CA GLU A 117 8.77 -4.89 -23.30
C GLU A 117 7.97 -3.67 -23.78
N HIS A 118 7.22 -3.03 -22.87
CA HIS A 118 6.39 -1.87 -23.19
C HIS A 118 7.09 -0.53 -22.96
N CYS A 119 8.17 -0.51 -22.16
CA CYS A 119 8.87 0.70 -21.75
C CYS A 119 10.38 0.47 -21.68
N PRO A 120 11.10 0.53 -22.82
CA PRO A 120 12.56 0.39 -22.88
C PRO A 120 13.32 1.42 -22.03
N GLU A 121 12.70 2.59 -21.80
CA GLU A 121 13.15 3.61 -20.85
C GLU A 121 13.42 3.05 -19.44
N LEU A 122 12.51 2.19 -18.99
CA LEU A 122 12.54 1.63 -17.66
C LEU A 122 13.58 0.51 -17.55
N ASP A 123 13.78 -0.23 -18.64
CA ASP A 123 14.82 -1.26 -18.77
C ASP A 123 16.21 -0.62 -18.64
N GLN A 124 16.47 0.45 -19.42
CA GLN A 124 17.71 1.25 -19.29
C GLN A 124 17.92 1.78 -17.87
N THR A 125 16.85 2.26 -17.22
CA THR A 125 16.91 2.72 -15.82
C THR A 125 17.24 1.57 -14.87
N HIS A 126 16.68 0.38 -15.10
CA HIS A 126 16.96 -0.81 -14.31
C HIS A 126 18.42 -1.23 -14.42
N ASP A 127 19.00 -1.20 -15.62
CA ASP A 127 20.43 -1.46 -15.84
C ASP A 127 21.33 -0.48 -15.10
N LEU A 128 21.03 0.82 -15.15
CA LEU A 128 21.78 1.84 -14.41
C LEU A 128 21.72 1.59 -12.90
N VAL A 129 20.57 1.19 -12.37
CA VAL A 129 20.42 0.81 -10.96
C VAL A 129 21.23 -0.45 -10.64
N ARG A 130 21.28 -1.43 -11.55
CA ARG A 130 22.07 -2.66 -11.35
C ARG A 130 23.57 -2.40 -11.39
N GLN A 131 24.06 -1.56 -12.30
CA GLN A 131 25.46 -1.15 -12.35
C GLN A 131 25.88 -0.47 -11.04
N PHE A 132 25.05 0.44 -10.51
CA PHE A 132 25.33 1.09 -9.23
C PHE A 132 25.29 0.12 -8.05
N ALA A 133 24.31 -0.78 -8.02
CA ALA A 133 24.25 -1.83 -7.00
C ALA A 133 25.48 -2.75 -7.04
N ALA A 134 25.96 -3.10 -8.23
CA ALA A 134 27.17 -3.91 -8.38
C ALA A 134 28.41 -3.21 -7.81
N MET A 135 28.55 -1.90 -8.01
CA MET A 135 29.62 -1.10 -7.38
C MET A 135 29.55 -1.13 -5.85
N LEU A 136 28.34 -1.04 -5.28
CA LEU A 136 28.14 -1.16 -3.83
C LEU A 136 28.48 -2.56 -3.30
N ASP A 137 28.07 -3.61 -4.03
CA ASP A 137 28.30 -5.00 -3.64
C ASP A 137 29.79 -5.37 -3.72
N SER A 138 30.51 -4.89 -4.76
CA SER A 138 31.95 -5.09 -4.93
C SER A 138 32.81 -4.14 -4.10
N ARG A 139 32.21 -3.06 -3.57
CA ARG A 139 32.91 -1.92 -2.95
C ARG A 139 33.97 -1.31 -3.85
N ASP A 140 33.69 -1.27 -5.15
CA ASP A 140 34.57 -0.71 -6.17
C ASP A 140 33.87 0.42 -6.92
N ALA A 141 34.44 1.62 -6.81
CA ALA A 141 33.93 2.83 -7.45
C ALA A 141 34.61 3.14 -8.80
N ALA A 142 35.43 2.25 -9.35
CA ALA A 142 36.18 2.48 -10.60
C ALA A 142 35.26 2.88 -11.77
N LEU A 143 34.06 2.29 -11.84
CA LEU A 143 33.09 2.57 -12.91
C LEU A 143 32.20 3.79 -12.64
N LEU A 144 32.32 4.45 -11.49
CA LEU A 144 31.42 5.54 -11.08
C LEU A 144 31.44 6.70 -12.07
N ALA A 145 32.62 7.12 -12.54
CA ALA A 145 32.74 8.22 -13.49
C ALA A 145 32.00 7.90 -14.81
N ASN A 146 32.23 6.72 -15.38
CA ASN A 146 31.54 6.29 -16.60
C ASN A 146 30.03 6.15 -16.39
N TRP A 147 29.61 5.63 -15.23
CA TRP A 147 28.20 5.52 -14.87
C TRP A 147 27.51 6.89 -14.75
N LEU A 148 28.20 7.90 -14.23
CA LEU A 148 27.70 9.29 -14.19
C LEU A 148 27.55 9.89 -15.59
N GLU A 149 28.46 9.59 -16.52
CA GLU A 149 28.31 10.00 -17.92
C GLU A 149 27.09 9.35 -18.59
N GLN A 150 26.83 8.07 -18.32
CA GLN A 150 25.63 7.40 -18.83
C GLN A 150 24.34 8.06 -18.30
N LEU A 151 24.30 8.44 -17.02
CA LEU A 151 23.17 9.17 -16.45
C LEU A 151 23.02 10.58 -17.06
N ALA A 152 24.12 11.29 -17.25
CA ALA A 152 24.12 12.66 -17.77
C ALA A 152 23.73 12.74 -19.25
N THR A 153 24.00 11.69 -20.01
CA THR A 153 23.61 11.56 -21.43
C THR A 153 22.25 10.88 -21.61
N SER A 154 21.63 10.43 -20.51
CA SER A 154 20.30 9.83 -20.55
C SER A 154 19.24 10.85 -20.95
N ARG A 155 18.18 10.38 -21.61
CA ARG A 155 17.03 11.20 -22.01
C ARG A 155 16.13 11.63 -20.85
N PHE A 156 16.45 11.25 -19.60
CA PHE A 156 15.60 11.49 -18.44
C PHE A 156 16.15 12.66 -17.60
N PRO A 157 15.45 13.81 -17.53
CA PRO A 157 15.91 14.96 -16.77
C PRO A 157 16.20 14.65 -15.29
N ALA A 158 15.43 13.73 -14.69
CA ALA A 158 15.65 13.30 -13.31
C ALA A 158 16.97 12.55 -13.11
N LEU A 159 17.40 11.73 -14.09
CA LEU A 159 18.66 11.01 -14.04
C LEU A 159 19.85 11.93 -14.32
N VAL A 160 19.69 12.90 -15.24
CA VAL A 160 20.67 13.96 -15.47
C VAL A 160 20.88 14.80 -14.20
N GLY A 161 19.79 15.19 -13.54
CA GLY A 161 19.85 15.91 -12.26
C GLY A 161 20.55 15.10 -11.17
N LEU A 162 20.29 13.79 -11.10
CA LEU A 162 20.98 12.88 -10.18
C LEU A 162 22.49 12.82 -10.45
N ALA A 163 22.90 12.74 -11.72
CA ALA A 163 24.31 12.74 -12.08
C ALA A 163 25.02 14.00 -11.58
N ASN A 164 24.41 15.17 -11.78
CA ASN A 164 24.97 16.44 -11.33
C ASN A 164 25.08 16.51 -9.80
N ALA A 165 24.03 16.11 -9.08
CA ALA A 165 24.06 16.06 -7.63
C ALA A 165 25.14 15.11 -7.09
N ILE A 166 25.34 13.95 -7.73
CA ILE A 166 26.40 13.02 -7.32
C ILE A 166 27.79 13.57 -7.66
N ARG A 167 27.95 14.31 -8.78
CA ARG A 167 29.23 14.95 -9.14
C ARG A 167 29.66 15.98 -8.11
N GLU A 168 28.73 16.78 -7.59
CA GLU A 168 29.01 17.77 -6.53
C GLU A 168 29.64 17.11 -5.29
N ASP A 169 29.16 15.93 -4.90
CA ASP A 169 29.62 15.17 -3.73
C ASP A 169 30.40 13.89 -4.10
N GLN A 170 31.03 13.84 -5.28
CA GLN A 170 31.64 12.61 -5.81
C GLN A 170 32.68 11.98 -4.86
N PRO A 171 33.58 12.75 -4.20
CA PRO A 171 34.52 12.17 -3.24
C PRO A 171 33.81 11.44 -2.08
N ALA A 172 32.69 11.99 -1.60
CA ALA A 172 31.91 11.37 -0.54
C ALA A 172 31.21 10.09 -1.02
N VAL A 173 30.70 10.06 -2.25
CA VAL A 173 30.09 8.87 -2.86
C VAL A 173 31.12 7.77 -3.08
N VAL A 174 32.33 8.09 -3.56
CA VAL A 174 33.43 7.13 -3.69
C VAL A 174 33.78 6.51 -2.34
N GLN A 175 33.87 7.31 -1.28
CA GLN A 175 34.09 6.79 0.07
C GLN A 175 32.90 5.95 0.56
N GLY A 176 31.68 6.35 0.25
CA GLY A 176 30.47 5.60 0.59
C GLY A 176 30.39 4.23 -0.09
N ILE A 177 30.98 4.06 -1.28
CA ILE A 177 31.07 2.79 -2.00
C ILE A 177 32.22 1.93 -1.46
N THR A 178 33.42 2.50 -1.32
CA THR A 178 34.64 1.74 -1.07
C THR A 178 34.86 1.37 0.40
N THR A 179 34.28 2.14 1.34
CA THR A 179 34.45 1.89 2.77
C THR A 179 33.38 0.95 3.34
N PRO A 180 33.68 0.22 4.43
CA PRO A 180 32.68 -0.59 5.13
C PRO A 180 31.71 0.25 5.99
N PHE A 181 31.92 1.57 6.07
CA PHE A 181 31.17 2.43 6.98
C PHE A 181 29.80 2.76 6.39
N SER A 182 28.77 2.71 7.23
CA SER A 182 27.43 3.17 6.87
C SER A 182 26.97 4.25 7.86
N SER A 183 26.25 5.24 7.35
CA SER A 183 25.57 6.24 8.17
C SER A 183 24.32 5.69 8.86
N GLY A 184 23.93 4.42 8.63
CA GLY A 184 22.65 3.87 9.08
C GLY A 184 22.39 3.99 10.58
N VAL A 185 23.40 3.73 11.42
CA VAL A 185 23.28 3.90 12.88
C VAL A 185 23.07 5.37 13.25
N ASN A 186 23.81 6.27 12.59
CA ASN A 186 23.69 7.71 12.83
C ASN A 186 22.34 8.25 12.35
N GLU A 187 21.87 7.83 11.18
CA GLU A 187 20.55 8.17 10.65
C GLU A 187 19.41 7.65 11.53
N GLY A 188 19.55 6.44 12.09
CA GLY A 188 18.62 5.91 13.08
C GLY A 188 18.53 6.80 14.32
N ARG A 189 19.68 7.21 14.87
CA ARG A 189 19.75 8.12 16.02
C ARG A 189 19.18 9.51 15.71
N ILE A 190 19.46 10.06 14.52
CA ILE A 190 18.89 11.33 14.05
C ILE A 190 17.37 11.21 13.91
N THR A 191 16.87 10.09 13.40
CA THR A 191 15.44 9.82 13.26
C THR A 191 14.74 9.77 14.62
N ASP A 192 15.33 9.09 15.61
CA ASP A 192 14.83 9.07 16.99
C ASP A 192 14.74 10.48 17.59
N LEU A 193 15.80 11.27 17.40
CA LEU A 193 15.85 12.66 17.85
C LEU A 193 14.74 13.50 17.19
N LYS A 194 14.60 13.39 15.86
CA LYS A 194 13.55 14.08 15.08
C LYS A 194 12.16 13.67 15.57
N LEU A 195 11.95 12.40 15.87
CA LEU A 195 10.68 11.89 16.44
C LEU A 195 10.40 12.51 17.81
N GLN A 196 11.38 12.53 18.72
CA GLN A 196 11.20 13.16 20.03
C GLN A 196 10.84 14.65 19.91
N LYS A 197 11.54 15.38 19.04
CA LYS A 197 11.21 16.79 18.77
C LYS A 197 9.77 16.94 18.26
N ARG A 198 9.31 16.05 17.36
CA ARG A 198 7.96 16.07 16.80
C ARG A 198 6.88 15.73 17.83
N ILE A 199 7.10 14.73 18.70
CA ILE A 199 6.19 14.40 19.81
C ILE A 199 5.97 15.60 20.73
N MET A 200 6.99 16.45 20.87
CA MET A 200 6.94 17.63 21.74
C MET A 200 6.53 18.91 21.01
N ALA A 201 5.91 18.77 19.83
CA ALA A 201 5.43 19.89 19.00
C ALA A 201 6.52 20.95 18.69
N GLY A 202 7.80 20.54 18.68
CA GLY A 202 8.92 21.44 18.43
C GLY A 202 9.24 22.45 19.53
N ARG A 203 8.53 22.44 20.67
CA ARG A 203 8.64 23.46 21.75
C ARG A 203 9.74 23.18 22.76
N THR A 204 10.79 22.48 22.36
CA THR A 204 11.87 22.07 23.26
C THR A 204 13.19 22.74 22.96
N GLY A 205 13.72 23.45 23.96
CA GLY A 205 15.12 23.86 23.95
C GLY A 205 16.05 22.64 23.99
N VAL A 206 17.28 22.83 23.52
CA VAL A 206 18.34 21.81 23.51
C VAL A 206 18.49 21.06 24.85
N PRO A 207 18.40 21.71 26.04
CA PRO A 207 18.53 21.01 27.31
C PRO A 207 17.50 19.90 27.51
N LEU A 208 16.23 20.15 27.19
CA LEU A 208 15.14 19.18 27.39
C LEU A 208 15.21 18.02 26.39
N LEU A 209 15.61 18.31 25.14
CA LEU A 209 15.91 17.29 24.14
C LEU A 209 17.05 16.37 24.61
N ARG A 210 18.13 16.94 25.16
CA ARG A 210 19.26 16.17 25.70
C ARG A 210 18.84 15.21 26.80
N HIS A 211 18.05 15.67 27.78
CA HIS A 211 17.56 14.82 28.87
C HIS A 211 16.73 13.64 28.35
N ARG A 212 15.82 13.88 27.39
CA ARG A 212 15.00 12.81 26.82
C ARG A 212 15.79 11.79 26.00
N VAL A 213 16.77 12.24 25.23
CA VAL A 213 17.66 11.34 24.48
C VAL A 213 18.44 10.45 25.43
N ILE A 214 19.00 11.02 26.50
CA ILE A 214 19.70 10.26 27.55
C ILE A 214 18.76 9.25 28.20
N LEU A 215 17.55 9.67 28.58
CA LEU A 215 16.55 8.79 29.19
C LEU A 215 16.17 7.63 28.26
N MET A 216 15.92 7.90 26.97
CA MET A 216 15.64 6.85 25.99
C MET A 216 16.81 5.88 25.80
N ALA A 217 18.03 6.40 25.75
CA ALA A 217 19.22 5.56 25.64
C ALA A 217 19.38 4.64 26.86
N LEU A 218 19.11 5.15 28.07
CA LEU A 218 19.09 4.37 29.32
C LEU A 218 17.99 3.30 29.31
N LEU A 219 16.77 3.66 28.90
CA LEU A 219 15.65 2.72 28.81
C LEU A 219 15.95 1.60 27.81
N ARG A 220 16.50 1.92 26.63
CA ARG A 220 16.85 0.92 25.62
C ARG A 220 17.91 -0.07 26.10
N ARG A 221 18.88 0.37 26.92
CA ARG A 221 19.89 -0.55 27.51
C ARG A 221 19.35 -1.48 28.58
N ARG A 222 18.19 -1.18 29.17
CA ARG A 222 17.60 -1.92 30.29
C ARG A 222 16.57 -2.97 29.84
N TYR A 223 16.06 -2.85 28.61
CA TYR A 223 15.00 -3.70 28.06
C TYR A 223 15.39 -4.38 26.73
N VAL A 224 16.69 -4.41 26.43
CA VAL A 224 17.32 -5.24 25.38
C VAL A 224 18.29 -6.16 26.09
#